data_AF-A0A517VM46-F1
#
_entry.id   AF-A0A517VM46-F1
#
_cell.length_a   1.000
_cell.length_b   1.000
_cell.length_c   1.000
_cell.angle_alpha   90.00
_cell.angle_beta   90.00
_cell.angle_gamma   90.00
#
_symmetry.space_group_name_H-M   'P 1'
#
loop_
_entity.id
_entity.type
_entity.pdbx_description
1 polymer ?
#
loop_
_entity_poly.entity_id
_entity_poly.type
_entity_poly.pdbx_seq_one_letter_code
_entity_poly.pdbx_strand_id
1 'polypeptide(L)'
;MTNSTRLLRWLTPPVRQERDDWTLLRSCADSPELLAADSDALRALRISYRELNQQNQELKIAPQHKALIQLQARVQVILLRCRLYLDARPTHPVTQTQQPILTRILDYLREEQRYLRQQLLLSQTTEHYVKQLKLATQDIWTKTYCSPNLLLNLIRKIKNDDAHLHQPGEFLFASLSDIQESINLQRQDADLSVYLRGLETARLIFFVSRKMTAWQESCELLMIAGLLHDLGWQMLKPQKNVRSDQLKTNQTEIEQGHPVLGAALLGGLRGFPGDSYLTEIISQHHERLDGTGYPRGLHTSALGEYSRRLAVVCRFLELKNIERELTADGIRTYEREEVAFAAALQLFRESRRGEWDETVVDQFLSAVDESLLDVLVETDRHNDPFTLKRFQQQRRDEAHEPIPPPHFSMDSSTTEPANLTENHSES
;
A
#
# COMPACT_ATOMS: atom_id res chain seq x y z
N MET A 1 -31.93 6.69 -2.73
CA MET A 1 -30.68 7.35 -2.29
C MET A 1 -29.58 6.30 -2.22
N THR A 2 -28.92 6.11 -3.36
CA THR A 2 -27.80 5.19 -3.57
C THR A 2 -26.55 5.82 -2.99
N ASN A 3 -26.16 5.41 -1.79
CA ASN A 3 -24.96 5.94 -1.12
C ASN A 3 -23.70 5.56 -1.92
N SER A 4 -23.13 6.55 -2.60
CA SER A 4 -21.85 6.52 -3.33
C SER A 4 -20.62 6.37 -2.44
N THR A 5 -20.79 6.07 -1.15
CA THR A 5 -19.71 5.80 -0.19
C THR A 5 -19.29 4.32 -0.13
N ARG A 6 -19.65 3.53 -1.13
CA ARG A 6 -19.34 2.08 -1.22
C ARG A 6 -17.98 1.73 -1.86
N LEU A 7 -17.23 2.68 -2.41
CA LEU A 7 -16.14 2.39 -3.35
C LEU A 7 -14.70 2.42 -2.79
N LEU A 8 -14.52 2.60 -1.48
CA LEU A 8 -13.22 2.39 -0.80
C LEU A 8 -13.18 1.16 0.12
N ARG A 9 -14.06 0.18 -0.12
CA ARG A 9 -14.08 -1.07 0.65
C ARG A 9 -12.76 -1.88 0.53
N TRP A 10 -11.95 -1.58 -0.48
CA TRP A 10 -10.63 -2.17 -0.72
C TRP A 10 -9.49 -1.48 0.04
N LEU A 11 -9.77 -0.32 0.66
CA LEU A 11 -8.79 0.50 1.37
C LEU A 11 -9.11 0.67 2.88
N THR A 12 -10.00 -0.16 3.42
CA THR A 12 -10.30 -0.23 4.85
C THR A 12 -10.66 -1.66 5.19
N PRO A 13 -10.07 -2.30 6.21
CA PRO A 13 -10.34 -3.70 6.42
C PRO A 13 -11.77 -3.93 6.93
N PRO A 14 -12.37 -5.03 6.48
CA PRO A 14 -13.72 -5.52 6.82
C PRO A 14 -13.92 -5.95 8.27
N VAL A 15 -12.97 -5.71 9.18
CA VAL A 15 -13.10 -6.01 10.62
C VAL A 15 -14.28 -5.28 11.23
N ARG A 16 -14.52 -4.02 10.86
CA ARG A 16 -15.63 -3.25 11.41
C ARG A 16 -16.96 -3.81 10.93
N GLN A 17 -17.08 -4.11 9.64
CA GLN A 17 -18.32 -4.64 9.09
C GLN A 17 -18.62 -6.05 9.60
N GLU A 18 -17.63 -6.94 9.68
CA GLU A 18 -17.83 -8.27 10.27
C GLU A 18 -18.23 -8.16 11.75
N ARG A 19 -17.60 -7.27 12.53
CA ARG A 19 -17.98 -7.01 13.92
C ARG A 19 -19.39 -6.43 14.04
N ASP A 20 -19.75 -5.52 13.16
CA ASP A 20 -21.07 -4.89 13.12
C ASP A 20 -22.13 -5.94 12.71
N ASP A 21 -21.81 -6.82 11.76
CA ASP A 21 -22.63 -7.97 11.36
C ASP A 21 -22.81 -8.97 12.53
N TRP A 22 -21.79 -9.27 13.33
CA TRP A 22 -21.96 -10.07 14.56
C TRP A 22 -22.79 -9.38 15.64
N THR A 23 -22.73 -8.06 15.72
CA THR A 23 -23.54 -7.28 16.66
C THR A 23 -25.00 -7.30 16.22
N LEU A 24 -25.25 -7.12 14.92
CA LEU A 24 -26.57 -7.21 14.33
C LEU A 24 -27.15 -8.63 14.45
N LEU A 25 -26.34 -9.66 14.17
CA LEU A 25 -26.75 -11.08 14.30
C LEU A 25 -27.29 -11.38 15.70
N ARG A 26 -26.60 -10.88 16.73
CA ARG A 26 -27.01 -11.04 18.14
C ARG A 26 -28.29 -10.28 18.45
N SER A 27 -28.45 -9.05 17.93
CA SER A 27 -29.69 -8.27 18.12
C SER A 27 -30.92 -8.91 17.47
N CYS A 28 -30.74 -9.76 16.45
CA CYS A 28 -31.82 -10.47 15.77
C CYS A 28 -32.13 -11.85 16.38
N ALA A 29 -31.51 -12.21 17.52
CA ALA A 29 -31.68 -13.52 18.14
C ALA A 29 -33.07 -13.76 18.75
N ASP A 30 -33.73 -12.70 19.21
CA ASP A 30 -35.06 -12.78 19.83
C ASP A 30 -36.22 -12.77 18.81
N SER A 31 -35.90 -12.77 17.51
CA SER A 31 -36.90 -12.83 16.45
C SER A 31 -37.63 -14.18 16.48
N PRO A 32 -38.98 -14.22 16.53
CA PRO A 32 -39.74 -15.46 16.70
C PRO A 32 -39.74 -16.36 15.45
N GLU A 33 -39.35 -15.83 14.29
CA GLU A 33 -39.41 -16.54 13.01
C GLU A 33 -38.15 -17.37 12.77
N LEU A 34 -38.12 -18.58 13.33
CA LEU A 34 -37.06 -19.55 13.09
C LEU A 34 -37.06 -20.05 11.65
N LEU A 35 -35.87 -20.24 11.09
CA LEU A 35 -35.70 -20.91 9.81
C LEU A 35 -35.90 -22.42 9.98
N ALA A 36 -36.73 -23.00 9.12
CA ALA A 36 -36.98 -24.43 9.12
C ALA A 36 -35.67 -25.22 8.92
N ALA A 37 -35.50 -26.30 9.67
CA ALA A 37 -34.26 -27.07 9.72
C ALA A 37 -33.87 -27.70 8.37
N ASP A 38 -34.86 -27.94 7.51
CA ASP A 38 -34.79 -28.53 6.19
C ASP A 38 -34.83 -27.49 5.06
N SER A 39 -34.96 -26.20 5.38
CA SER A 39 -34.99 -25.13 4.38
C SER A 39 -33.74 -25.10 3.50
N ASP A 40 -33.93 -24.77 2.22
CA ASP A 40 -32.83 -24.66 1.26
C ASP A 40 -31.83 -23.57 1.66
N ALA A 41 -32.32 -22.47 2.25
CA ALA A 41 -31.47 -21.37 2.73
C ALA A 41 -30.51 -21.82 3.86
N LEU A 42 -31.01 -22.55 4.87
CA LEU A 42 -30.16 -23.08 5.94
C LEU A 42 -29.21 -24.16 5.42
N ARG A 43 -29.67 -25.00 4.49
CA ARG A 43 -28.82 -26.01 3.83
C ARG A 43 -27.65 -25.36 3.08
N ALA A 44 -27.91 -24.29 2.33
CA ALA A 44 -26.89 -23.54 1.60
C ALA A 44 -25.85 -22.92 2.55
N LEU A 45 -26.28 -22.29 3.65
CA LEU A 45 -25.37 -21.75 4.67
C LEU A 45 -24.47 -22.83 5.27
N ARG A 46 -25.04 -24.00 5.61
CA ARG A 46 -24.28 -25.13 6.18
C ARG A 46 -23.26 -25.70 5.19
N ILE A 47 -23.61 -25.82 3.91
CA ILE A 47 -22.69 -26.27 2.86
C ILE A 47 -21.52 -25.28 2.76
N SER A 48 -21.82 -23.99 2.60
CA SER A 48 -20.78 -22.96 2.50
C SER A 48 -19.88 -22.91 3.74
N TYR A 49 -20.43 -23.06 4.94
CA TYR A 49 -19.64 -23.13 6.17
C TYR A 49 -18.68 -24.32 6.18
N ARG A 50 -19.16 -25.53 5.82
CA ARG A 50 -18.32 -26.74 5.79
C ARG A 50 -17.18 -26.61 4.80
N GLU A 51 -17.48 -26.10 3.60
CA GLU A 51 -16.47 -25.87 2.56
C GLU A 51 -15.40 -24.90 3.05
N LEU A 52 -15.78 -23.73 3.59
CA LEU A 52 -14.83 -22.75 4.13
C LEU A 52 -14.02 -23.30 5.31
N ASN A 53 -14.65 -24.10 6.19
CA ASN A 53 -13.96 -24.69 7.33
C ASN A 53 -12.94 -25.76 6.90
N GLN A 54 -13.31 -26.65 5.98
CA GLN A 54 -12.41 -27.65 5.41
C GLN A 54 -11.22 -26.97 4.72
N GLN A 55 -11.53 -25.98 3.88
CA GLN A 55 -10.54 -25.17 3.19
C GLN A 55 -9.54 -24.48 4.14
N ASN A 56 -9.99 -24.01 5.30
CA ASN A 56 -9.11 -23.38 6.29
C ASN A 56 -8.16 -24.39 6.95
N GLN A 57 -8.63 -25.62 7.19
CA GLN A 57 -7.88 -26.70 7.81
C GLN A 57 -6.81 -27.27 6.87
N GLU A 58 -7.11 -27.33 5.57
CA GLU A 58 -6.18 -27.80 4.54
C GLU A 58 -5.10 -26.76 4.22
N LEU A 59 -5.32 -25.49 4.54
CA LEU A 59 -4.38 -24.40 4.27
C LEU A 59 -3.14 -24.51 5.16
N LYS A 60 -2.00 -24.81 4.55
CA LYS A 60 -0.69 -24.90 5.23
C LYS A 60 0.13 -23.66 4.92
N ILE A 61 0.43 -22.86 5.94
CA ILE A 61 1.25 -21.66 5.83
C ILE A 61 2.58 -21.93 6.55
N ALA A 62 3.68 -21.66 5.85
CA ALA A 62 5.00 -21.87 6.42
C ALA A 62 5.31 -20.86 7.55
N PRO A 63 6.06 -21.24 8.60
CA PRO A 63 6.24 -20.42 9.81
C PRO A 63 6.79 -19.01 9.59
N GLN A 64 7.55 -18.81 8.51
CA GLN A 64 8.11 -17.50 8.16
C GLN A 64 7.04 -16.46 7.77
N HIS A 65 5.85 -16.87 7.33
CA HIS A 65 4.78 -15.96 6.90
C HIS A 65 3.87 -15.55 8.06
N LYS A 66 4.43 -14.87 9.07
CA LYS A 66 3.73 -14.51 10.32
C LYS A 66 2.41 -13.75 10.09
N ALA A 67 2.39 -12.78 9.18
CA ALA A 67 1.19 -12.01 8.87
C ALA A 67 0.05 -12.89 8.31
N LEU A 68 0.38 -13.83 7.41
CA LEU A 68 -0.61 -14.76 6.85
C LEU A 68 -1.11 -15.76 7.90
N ILE A 69 -0.25 -16.19 8.83
CA ILE A 69 -0.66 -17.04 9.96
C ILE A 69 -1.65 -16.32 10.87
N GLN A 70 -1.40 -15.04 11.19
CA GLN A 70 -2.32 -14.22 11.98
C GLN A 70 -3.69 -14.08 11.27
N LEU A 71 -3.68 -13.87 9.96
CA LEU A 71 -4.90 -13.76 9.17
C LEU A 71 -5.67 -15.10 9.13
N GLN A 72 -4.99 -16.23 8.93
CA GLN A 72 -5.60 -17.56 9.01
C GLN A 72 -6.19 -17.83 10.40
N ALA A 73 -5.51 -17.43 11.48
CA ALA A 73 -6.01 -17.56 12.84
C ALA A 73 -7.30 -16.75 13.05
N ARG A 74 -7.37 -15.53 12.48
CA ARG A 74 -8.59 -14.71 12.52
C ARG A 74 -9.75 -15.38 11.79
N VAL A 75 -9.52 -15.90 10.57
CA VAL A 75 -10.52 -16.68 9.81
C VAL A 75 -11.00 -17.88 10.65
N GLN A 76 -10.08 -18.59 11.32
CA GLN A 76 -10.41 -19.72 12.19
C GLN A 76 -11.32 -19.31 13.36
N VAL A 77 -11.07 -18.17 14.00
CA VAL A 77 -11.90 -17.66 15.10
C VAL A 77 -13.34 -17.39 14.62
N ILE A 78 -13.50 -16.78 13.45
CA ILE A 78 -14.84 -16.49 12.90
C ILE A 78 -15.57 -17.78 12.53
N LEU A 79 -14.87 -18.74 11.90
CA LEU A 79 -15.43 -20.08 11.62
C LEU A 79 -15.90 -20.78 12.90
N LEU A 80 -15.12 -20.70 13.99
CA LEU A 80 -15.52 -21.25 15.29
C LEU A 80 -16.78 -20.61 15.85
N ARG A 81 -17.05 -19.32 15.58
CA ARG A 81 -18.31 -18.66 15.95
C ARG A 81 -19.46 -19.11 15.05
N CYS A 82 -19.24 -19.22 13.73
CA CYS A 82 -20.24 -19.72 12.78
C CYS A 82 -20.68 -21.15 13.09
N ARG A 83 -19.77 -21.97 13.64
CA ARG A 83 -20.05 -23.33 14.11
C ARG A 83 -21.28 -23.40 15.03
N LEU A 84 -21.45 -22.41 15.91
CA LEU A 84 -22.56 -22.39 16.87
C LEU A 84 -23.94 -22.38 16.21
N TYR A 85 -24.02 -21.92 14.95
CA TYR A 85 -25.25 -21.81 14.15
C TYR A 85 -25.33 -22.84 13.01
N LEU A 86 -24.18 -23.21 12.42
CA LEU A 86 -24.12 -23.90 11.13
C LEU A 86 -23.49 -25.29 11.17
N ASP A 87 -23.03 -25.76 12.33
CA ASP A 87 -22.48 -27.12 12.47
C ASP A 87 -23.59 -28.20 12.34
N ALA A 88 -23.19 -29.47 12.32
CA ALA A 88 -24.12 -30.60 12.27
C ALA A 88 -25.07 -30.65 13.49
N ARG A 89 -24.61 -30.14 14.64
CA ARG A 89 -25.39 -29.99 15.87
C ARG A 89 -25.21 -28.58 16.41
N PRO A 90 -25.93 -27.58 15.87
CA PRO A 90 -25.75 -26.20 16.28
C PRO A 90 -26.35 -25.97 17.69
N THR A 91 -25.76 -25.07 18.46
CA THR A 91 -26.26 -24.67 19.78
C THR A 91 -27.25 -23.51 19.71
N HIS A 92 -27.23 -22.74 18.61
CA HIS A 92 -28.18 -21.67 18.36
C HIS A 92 -29.02 -21.97 17.12
N PRO A 93 -30.36 -21.79 17.19
CA PRO A 93 -31.17 -21.78 15.98
C PRO A 93 -30.86 -20.53 15.15
N VAL A 94 -31.25 -20.58 13.87
CA VAL A 94 -31.11 -19.44 12.95
C VAL A 94 -32.51 -18.88 12.68
N THR A 95 -32.69 -17.57 12.78
CA THR A 95 -33.94 -16.88 12.42
C THR A 95 -33.92 -16.39 10.97
N GLN A 96 -35.08 -16.14 10.37
CA GLN A 96 -35.18 -15.56 9.02
C GLN A 96 -34.38 -14.25 8.90
N THR A 97 -34.40 -13.42 9.94
CA THR A 97 -33.64 -12.16 10.02
C THR A 97 -32.13 -12.35 10.12
N GLN A 98 -31.66 -13.47 10.71
CA GLN A 98 -30.23 -13.78 10.84
C GLN A 98 -29.63 -14.37 9.57
N GLN A 99 -30.44 -15.03 8.73
CA GLN A 99 -29.98 -15.66 7.49
C GLN A 99 -29.15 -14.74 6.58
N PRO A 100 -29.62 -13.54 6.19
CA PRO A 100 -28.84 -12.68 5.30
C PRO A 100 -27.57 -12.15 5.97
N ILE A 101 -27.51 -12.08 7.31
CA ILE A 101 -26.34 -11.66 8.07
C ILE A 101 -25.27 -12.77 8.05
N LEU A 102 -25.68 -14.02 8.32
CA LEU A 102 -24.79 -15.17 8.22
C LEU A 102 -24.23 -15.34 6.81
N THR A 103 -25.04 -15.09 5.77
CA THR A 103 -24.55 -15.08 4.39
C THR A 103 -23.43 -14.07 4.21
N ARG A 104 -23.60 -12.82 4.66
CA ARG A 104 -22.54 -11.79 4.58
C ARG A 104 -21.27 -12.18 5.34
N ILE A 105 -21.40 -12.79 6.52
CA ILE A 105 -20.25 -13.26 7.30
C ILE A 105 -19.50 -14.39 6.56
N LEU A 106 -20.20 -15.33 5.93
CA LEU A 106 -19.58 -16.39 5.15
C LEU A 106 -18.96 -15.86 3.85
N ASP A 107 -19.59 -14.90 3.19
CA ASP A 107 -19.02 -14.22 2.01
C ASP A 107 -17.74 -13.49 2.37
N TYR A 108 -17.74 -12.80 3.52
CA TYR A 108 -16.55 -12.18 4.09
C TYR A 108 -15.41 -13.18 4.31
N LEU A 109 -15.69 -14.33 4.94
CA LEU A 109 -14.69 -15.39 5.13
C LEU A 109 -14.15 -15.93 3.80
N ARG A 110 -14.99 -16.02 2.77
CA ARG A 110 -14.59 -16.48 1.44
C ARG A 110 -13.60 -15.50 0.79
N GLU A 111 -13.84 -14.20 0.94
CA GLU A 111 -12.94 -13.15 0.47
C GLU A 111 -11.59 -13.18 1.21
N GLU A 112 -11.60 -13.32 2.53
CA GLU A 112 -10.38 -13.44 3.34
C GLU A 112 -9.54 -14.67 2.97
N GLN A 113 -10.18 -15.82 2.78
CA GLN A 113 -9.48 -17.03 2.33
C GLN A 113 -8.96 -16.93 0.90
N ARG A 114 -9.65 -16.20 0.02
CA ARG A 114 -9.15 -15.91 -1.33
C ARG A 114 -7.89 -15.05 -1.25
N TYR A 115 -7.94 -13.97 -0.47
CA TYR A 115 -6.80 -13.09 -0.24
C TYR A 115 -5.59 -13.85 0.34
N LEU A 116 -5.80 -14.67 1.37
CA LEU A 116 -4.76 -15.53 1.95
C LEU A 116 -4.03 -16.39 0.90
N ARG A 117 -4.78 -17.06 0.02
CA ARG A 117 -4.20 -17.92 -1.03
C ARG A 117 -3.45 -17.12 -2.08
N GLN A 118 -3.99 -15.96 -2.48
CA GLN A 118 -3.32 -15.05 -3.40
C GLN A 118 -1.99 -14.56 -2.83
N GLN A 119 -1.96 -14.14 -1.56
CA GLN A 119 -0.73 -13.70 -0.89
C GLN A 119 0.31 -14.82 -0.79
N LEU A 120 -0.13 -16.06 -0.51
CA LEU A 120 0.78 -17.21 -0.50
C LEU A 120 1.39 -17.47 -1.88
N LEU A 121 0.58 -17.47 -2.93
CA LEU A 121 1.04 -17.64 -4.31
C LEU A 121 2.00 -16.51 -4.71
N LEU A 122 1.64 -15.26 -4.42
CA LEU A 122 2.46 -14.10 -4.73
C LEU A 122 3.81 -14.13 -4.00
N SER A 123 3.84 -14.58 -2.74
CA SER A 123 5.10 -14.76 -2.02
C SER A 123 5.99 -15.80 -2.71
N GLN A 124 5.42 -16.91 -3.18
CA GLN A 124 6.17 -17.98 -3.87
C GLN A 124 6.69 -17.52 -5.23
N THR A 125 5.86 -16.85 -6.04
CA THR A 125 6.29 -16.33 -7.34
C THR A 125 7.34 -15.23 -7.17
N THR A 126 7.19 -14.37 -6.15
CA THR A 126 8.18 -13.33 -5.82
C THR A 126 9.54 -13.94 -5.50
N GLU A 127 9.61 -14.94 -4.62
CA GLU A 127 10.88 -15.60 -4.29
C GLU A 127 11.52 -16.21 -5.55
N HIS A 128 10.71 -16.82 -6.41
CA HIS A 128 11.18 -17.37 -7.68
C HIS A 128 11.71 -16.29 -8.62
N TYR A 129 10.98 -15.18 -8.80
CA TYR A 129 11.36 -14.07 -9.68
C TYR A 129 12.59 -13.32 -9.19
N VAL A 130 12.75 -13.14 -7.88
CA VAL A 130 13.98 -12.55 -7.31
C VAL A 130 15.19 -13.42 -7.66
N LYS A 131 15.08 -14.76 -7.57
CA LYS A 131 16.17 -15.66 -7.98
C LYS A 131 16.50 -15.51 -9.47
N GLN A 132 15.48 -15.46 -10.34
CA GLN A 132 15.67 -15.27 -11.77
C GLN A 132 16.25 -13.89 -12.11
N LEU A 133 15.79 -12.84 -11.45
CA LEU A 133 16.28 -11.48 -11.63
C LEU A 133 17.76 -11.39 -11.23
N LYS A 134 18.15 -11.98 -10.11
CA LYS A 134 19.57 -12.09 -9.70
C LYS A 134 20.43 -12.80 -10.73
N LEU A 135 19.93 -13.90 -11.31
CA LEU A 135 20.64 -14.60 -12.39
C LEU A 135 20.73 -13.73 -13.65
N ALA A 136 19.65 -13.03 -14.01
CA ALA A 136 19.63 -12.14 -15.16
C ALA A 136 20.60 -10.96 -15.01
N THR A 137 20.77 -10.43 -13.79
CA THR A 137 21.68 -9.30 -13.54
C THR A 137 23.13 -9.71 -13.40
N GLN A 138 23.46 -10.98 -13.11
CA GLN A 138 24.85 -11.45 -13.09
C GLN A 138 25.61 -11.17 -14.39
N ASP A 139 24.94 -11.34 -15.54
CA ASP A 139 25.54 -11.07 -16.85
C ASP A 139 25.85 -9.57 -17.04
N ILE A 140 25.01 -8.68 -16.49
CA ILE A 140 25.25 -7.24 -16.50
C ILE A 140 26.55 -6.88 -15.77
N TRP A 141 26.86 -7.58 -14.67
CA TRP A 141 28.07 -7.33 -13.87
C TRP A 141 29.34 -7.93 -14.46
N THR A 142 29.22 -9.04 -15.20
CA THR A 142 30.37 -9.90 -15.53
C THR A 142 30.75 -9.86 -17.01
N LYS A 143 29.87 -9.37 -17.88
CA LYS A 143 30.07 -9.41 -19.33
C LYS A 143 30.06 -8.00 -19.92
N THR A 144 30.87 -7.79 -20.96
CA THR A 144 30.88 -6.53 -21.73
C THR A 144 29.58 -6.31 -22.50
N TYR A 145 28.91 -7.41 -22.87
CA TYR A 145 27.60 -7.40 -23.52
C TYR A 145 26.67 -8.38 -22.80
N CYS A 146 25.51 -7.90 -22.40
CA CYS A 146 24.49 -8.72 -21.75
C CYS A 146 23.34 -8.97 -22.72
N SER A 147 22.95 -10.24 -22.86
CA SER A 147 21.74 -10.60 -23.60
C SER A 147 20.50 -10.24 -22.77
N PRO A 148 19.45 -9.65 -23.35
CA PRO A 148 18.24 -9.32 -22.61
C PRO A 148 17.33 -10.54 -22.44
N ASN A 149 17.68 -11.69 -23.00
CA ASN A 149 16.81 -12.87 -23.05
C ASN A 149 16.34 -13.35 -21.68
N LEU A 150 17.21 -13.32 -20.66
CA LEU A 150 16.82 -13.70 -19.29
C LEU A 150 15.78 -12.73 -18.71
N LEU A 151 15.96 -11.42 -18.93
CA LEU A 151 15.02 -10.39 -18.50
C LEU A 151 13.68 -10.49 -19.27
N LEU A 152 13.74 -10.69 -20.58
CA LEU A 152 12.56 -10.88 -21.43
C LEU A 152 11.78 -12.15 -21.03
N ASN A 153 12.48 -13.24 -20.73
CA ASN A 153 11.85 -14.47 -20.22
C ASN A 153 11.20 -14.24 -18.86
N LEU A 154 11.86 -13.53 -17.96
CA LEU A 154 11.29 -13.15 -16.66
C LEU A 154 10.03 -12.30 -16.84
N ILE A 155 10.05 -11.30 -17.73
CA ILE A 155 8.88 -10.47 -18.04
C ILE A 155 7.73 -11.31 -18.59
N ARG A 156 7.98 -12.19 -19.56
CA ARG A 156 6.95 -13.09 -20.09
C ARG A 156 6.36 -13.95 -18.97
N LYS A 157 7.20 -14.44 -18.06
CA LYS A 157 6.75 -15.23 -16.92
C LYS A 157 5.87 -14.42 -15.96
N ILE A 158 6.29 -13.21 -15.57
CA ILE A 158 5.48 -12.28 -14.77
C ILE A 158 4.13 -12.03 -15.46
N LYS A 159 4.14 -11.69 -16.75
CA LYS A 159 2.92 -11.40 -17.53
C LYS A 159 1.93 -12.58 -17.56
N ASN A 160 2.44 -13.81 -17.61
CA ASN A 160 1.62 -15.03 -17.68
C ASN A 160 1.14 -15.48 -16.30
N ASP A 161 2.07 -15.59 -15.35
CA ASP A 161 1.79 -16.11 -14.02
C ASP A 161 0.91 -15.12 -13.23
N ASP A 162 1.17 -13.82 -13.33
CA ASP A 162 0.42 -12.77 -12.61
C ASP A 162 -0.83 -12.30 -13.39
N ALA A 163 -1.21 -12.96 -14.49
CA ALA A 163 -2.38 -12.61 -15.29
C ALA A 163 -3.71 -12.65 -14.50
N HIS A 164 -3.75 -13.48 -13.46
CA HIS A 164 -4.88 -13.66 -12.55
C HIS A 164 -4.98 -12.58 -11.45
N LEU A 165 -3.97 -11.71 -11.33
CA LEU A 165 -4.05 -10.52 -10.51
C LEU A 165 -4.90 -9.50 -11.28
N HIS A 166 -6.19 -9.49 -11.01
CA HIS A 166 -7.17 -8.72 -11.76
C HIS A 166 -7.43 -7.36 -11.12
N GLN A 167 -7.10 -7.21 -9.83
CA GLN A 167 -7.21 -5.95 -9.11
C GLN A 167 -5.88 -5.57 -8.47
N PRO A 168 -5.52 -4.28 -8.47
CA PRO A 168 -4.23 -3.83 -7.96
C PRO A 168 -4.16 -3.93 -6.45
N GLY A 169 -5.28 -3.87 -5.73
CA GLY A 169 -5.31 -4.18 -4.29
C GLY A 169 -4.78 -5.58 -3.98
N GLU A 170 -4.94 -6.55 -4.88
CA GLU A 170 -4.41 -7.92 -4.70
C GLU A 170 -2.87 -7.94 -4.66
N PHE A 171 -2.22 -6.95 -5.29
CA PHE A 171 -0.77 -6.79 -5.35
C PHE A 171 -0.23 -5.71 -4.40
N LEU A 172 -0.87 -4.54 -4.33
CA LEU A 172 -0.42 -3.38 -3.57
C LEU A 172 -0.35 -3.63 -2.05
N PHE A 173 -1.13 -4.59 -1.53
CA PHE A 173 -1.18 -4.91 -0.09
C PHE A 173 -0.30 -6.11 0.30
N ALA A 174 0.30 -6.77 -0.69
CA ALA A 174 1.40 -7.68 -0.44
C ALA A 174 2.61 -6.87 -0.03
N SER A 175 2.97 -6.91 1.26
CA SER A 175 4.08 -6.11 1.72
C SER A 175 5.39 -6.68 1.20
N LEU A 176 6.15 -5.87 0.48
CA LEU A 176 7.57 -6.16 0.25
C LEU A 176 8.30 -6.43 1.55
N SER A 177 7.92 -5.77 2.65
CA SER A 177 8.54 -6.02 3.97
C SER A 177 8.24 -7.42 4.50
N ASP A 178 7.02 -7.96 4.30
CA ASP A 178 6.69 -9.33 4.73
C ASP A 178 7.47 -10.36 3.93
N ILE A 179 7.55 -10.14 2.62
CA ILE A 179 8.30 -11.03 1.72
C ILE A 179 9.78 -10.92 2.03
N GLN A 180 10.29 -9.73 2.28
CA GLN A 180 11.67 -9.48 2.65
C GLN A 180 12.01 -10.14 4.00
N GLU A 181 11.18 -9.98 5.03
CA GLU A 181 11.36 -10.66 6.32
C GLU A 181 11.35 -12.18 6.12
N SER A 182 10.36 -12.70 5.37
CA SER A 182 10.21 -14.13 5.10
C SER A 182 11.45 -14.73 4.42
N ILE A 183 12.00 -14.04 3.41
CA ILE A 183 13.21 -14.48 2.70
C ILE A 183 14.44 -14.30 3.57
N ASN A 184 14.58 -13.19 4.30
CA ASN A 184 15.72 -12.93 5.17
C ASN A 184 15.85 -13.91 6.32
N LEU A 185 14.73 -14.43 6.83
CA LEU A 185 14.73 -15.52 7.83
C LEU A 185 15.39 -16.79 7.31
N GLN A 186 15.37 -17.04 6.00
CA GLN A 186 16.02 -18.18 5.38
C GLN A 186 17.45 -17.85 4.91
N ARG A 187 17.66 -16.65 4.39
CA ARG A 187 18.93 -16.21 3.80
C ARG A 187 19.07 -14.70 3.95
N GLN A 188 20.04 -14.28 4.75
CA GLN A 188 20.45 -12.87 4.78
C GLN A 188 21.00 -12.48 3.41
N ASP A 189 20.37 -11.50 2.78
CA ASP A 189 20.77 -10.98 1.49
C ASP A 189 20.62 -9.45 1.50
N ALA A 190 21.75 -8.77 1.63
CA ALA A 190 21.80 -7.31 1.79
C ALA A 190 21.26 -6.56 0.56
N ASP A 191 21.19 -7.21 -0.61
CA ASP A 191 20.73 -6.61 -1.85
C ASP A 191 19.27 -6.94 -2.16
N LEU A 192 18.60 -7.73 -1.30
CA LEU A 192 17.25 -8.21 -1.55
C LEU A 192 16.23 -7.08 -1.74
N SER A 193 16.35 -5.99 -0.99
CA SER A 193 15.45 -4.82 -1.11
C SER A 193 15.50 -4.20 -2.50
N VAL A 194 16.67 -4.13 -3.14
CA VAL A 194 16.83 -3.61 -4.52
C VAL A 194 16.03 -4.46 -5.50
N TYR A 195 16.18 -5.79 -5.44
CA TYR A 195 15.47 -6.69 -6.33
C TYR A 195 13.95 -6.73 -6.08
N LEU A 196 13.55 -6.64 -4.81
CA LEU A 196 12.15 -6.60 -4.42
C LEU A 196 11.46 -5.32 -4.90
N ARG A 197 12.09 -4.14 -4.73
CA ARG A 197 11.59 -2.87 -5.28
C ARG A 197 11.48 -2.90 -6.79
N GLY A 198 12.49 -3.45 -7.46
CA GLY A 198 12.46 -3.58 -8.92
C GLY A 198 11.31 -4.47 -9.42
N LEU A 199 11.08 -5.60 -8.75
CA LEU A 199 9.97 -6.50 -9.07
C LEU A 199 8.61 -5.86 -8.76
N GLU A 200 8.50 -5.09 -7.67
CA GLU A 200 7.26 -4.39 -7.33
C GLU A 200 6.88 -3.37 -8.39
N THR A 201 7.86 -2.57 -8.78
CA THR A 201 7.73 -1.55 -9.82
C THR A 201 7.30 -2.18 -11.14
N ALA A 202 7.96 -3.26 -11.57
CA ALA A 202 7.66 -3.93 -12.83
C ALA A 202 6.24 -4.53 -12.86
N ARG A 203 5.79 -5.13 -11.75
CA ARG A 203 4.42 -5.66 -11.64
C ARG A 203 3.37 -4.56 -11.68
N LEU A 204 3.61 -3.46 -10.97
CA LEU A 204 2.69 -2.33 -10.97
C LEU A 204 2.60 -1.70 -12.37
N ILE A 205 3.71 -1.57 -13.08
CA ILE A 205 3.75 -1.13 -14.49
C ILE A 205 2.94 -2.07 -15.38
N PHE A 206 3.13 -3.39 -15.25
CA PHE A 206 2.37 -4.36 -16.04
C PHE A 206 0.87 -4.21 -15.77
N PHE A 207 0.49 -4.09 -14.51
CA PHE A 207 -0.89 -3.90 -14.11
C PHE A 207 -1.49 -2.62 -14.73
N VAL A 208 -0.80 -1.48 -14.60
CA VAL A 208 -1.24 -0.20 -15.18
C VAL A 208 -1.38 -0.33 -16.70
N SER A 209 -0.42 -1.00 -17.35
CA SER A 209 -0.44 -1.23 -18.80
C SER A 209 -1.61 -2.11 -19.27
N ARG A 210 -2.11 -3.03 -18.45
CA ARG A 210 -3.31 -3.81 -18.78
C ARG A 210 -4.58 -2.96 -18.77
N LYS A 211 -4.61 -1.90 -17.96
CA LYS A 211 -5.77 -1.02 -17.78
C LYS A 211 -5.73 0.23 -18.65
N MET A 212 -4.53 0.72 -18.95
CA MET A 212 -4.32 1.97 -19.68
C MET A 212 -3.66 1.71 -21.03
N THR A 213 -4.40 1.96 -22.11
CA THR A 213 -3.91 1.83 -23.49
C THR A 213 -2.65 2.65 -23.75
N ALA A 214 -2.56 3.85 -23.17
CA ALA A 214 -1.41 4.76 -23.27
C ALA A 214 -0.09 4.20 -22.69
N TRP A 215 -0.13 3.07 -21.98
CA TRP A 215 1.02 2.39 -21.39
C TRP A 215 1.37 1.06 -22.06
N GLN A 216 0.47 0.53 -22.91
CA GLN A 216 0.59 -0.81 -23.50
C GLN A 216 1.82 -0.95 -24.40
N GLU A 217 2.06 0.01 -25.29
CA GLU A 217 3.18 -0.03 -26.24
C GLU A 217 4.54 0.01 -25.53
N SER A 218 4.63 0.77 -24.44
CA SER A 218 5.85 0.92 -23.62
C SER A 218 5.96 -0.09 -22.47
N CYS A 219 5.00 -1.01 -22.32
CA CYS A 219 4.90 -1.88 -21.15
C CYS A 219 6.19 -2.68 -20.91
N GLU A 220 6.75 -3.32 -21.94
CA GLU A 220 7.95 -4.16 -21.77
C GLU A 220 9.18 -3.31 -21.42
N LEU A 221 9.36 -2.16 -22.08
CA LEU A 221 10.43 -1.21 -21.78
C LEU A 221 10.35 -0.72 -20.32
N LEU A 222 9.16 -0.27 -19.90
CA LEU A 222 8.93 0.22 -18.54
C LEU A 222 9.08 -0.90 -17.50
N MET A 223 8.67 -2.12 -17.79
CA MET A 223 8.90 -3.27 -16.91
C MET A 223 10.40 -3.56 -16.74
N ILE A 224 11.19 -3.54 -17.83
CA ILE A 224 12.64 -3.69 -17.75
C ILE A 224 13.25 -2.55 -16.93
N ALA A 225 12.87 -1.30 -17.21
CA ALA A 225 13.35 -0.15 -16.45
C ALA A 225 13.00 -0.26 -14.96
N GLY A 226 11.76 -0.67 -14.65
CA GLY A 226 11.30 -0.94 -13.30
C GLY A 226 12.11 -2.01 -12.59
N LEU A 227 12.41 -3.14 -13.25
CA LEU A 227 13.25 -4.20 -12.67
C LEU A 227 14.68 -3.74 -12.34
N LEU A 228 15.19 -2.72 -13.04
CA LEU A 228 16.61 -2.38 -13.04
C LEU A 228 16.93 -0.99 -12.46
N HIS A 229 15.94 -0.11 -12.24
CA HIS A 229 16.15 1.30 -11.88
C HIS A 229 17.05 1.50 -10.65
N ASP A 230 16.86 0.65 -9.65
CA ASP A 230 17.57 0.68 -8.38
C ASP A 230 18.88 -0.14 -8.37
N LEU A 231 19.32 -0.75 -9.47
CA LEU A 231 20.54 -1.58 -9.44
C LEU A 231 21.81 -0.80 -9.07
N GLY A 232 21.84 0.51 -9.32
CA GLY A 232 22.95 1.37 -8.92
C GLY A 232 23.23 1.37 -7.41
N TRP A 233 22.23 1.07 -6.58
CA TRP A 233 22.41 0.92 -5.12
C TRP A 233 23.45 -0.13 -4.74
N GLN A 234 23.60 -1.17 -5.56
CA GLN A 234 24.57 -2.23 -5.30
C GLN A 234 26.02 -1.73 -5.42
N MET A 235 26.25 -0.63 -6.14
CA MET A 235 27.55 0.01 -6.32
C MET A 235 27.90 0.99 -5.19
N LEU A 236 26.91 1.41 -4.39
CA LEU A 236 27.04 2.47 -3.38
C LEU A 236 27.38 1.97 -1.98
N LYS A 237 27.68 0.68 -1.81
CA LYS A 237 27.97 0.10 -0.50
C LYS A 237 29.17 0.81 0.16
N PRO A 238 29.00 1.42 1.34
CA PRO A 238 30.09 2.14 2.00
C PRO A 238 31.24 1.17 2.31
N GLN A 239 32.48 1.65 2.18
CA GLN A 239 33.63 0.94 2.74
C GLN A 239 33.39 0.76 4.24
N LYS A 240 33.61 -0.44 4.78
CA LYS A 240 33.32 -0.83 6.18
C LYS A 240 33.99 0.05 7.26
N ASN A 241 34.80 1.05 6.91
CA ASN A 241 35.65 1.83 7.80
C ASN A 241 35.31 3.34 7.87
N VAL A 242 34.13 3.79 7.45
CA VAL A 242 33.74 5.21 7.56
C VAL A 242 33.09 5.50 8.92
N ARG A 243 33.51 6.58 9.59
CA ARG A 243 32.98 7.01 10.89
C ARG A 243 31.52 7.51 10.76
N SER A 244 30.70 7.29 11.80
CA SER A 244 29.24 7.50 11.83
C SER A 244 28.76 8.93 11.55
N ASP A 245 29.61 9.91 11.82
CA ASP A 245 29.45 11.34 11.62
C ASP A 245 29.70 11.78 10.16
N GLN A 246 30.59 11.10 9.43
CA GLN A 246 30.82 11.32 7.98
C GLN A 246 29.80 10.59 7.09
N LEU A 247 29.13 9.57 7.63
CA LEU A 247 28.07 8.84 6.92
C LEU A 247 26.83 9.71 6.69
N LYS A 248 26.48 10.64 7.61
CA LYS A 248 25.26 11.45 7.50
C LYS A 248 25.30 12.52 6.39
N THR A 249 26.43 13.20 6.22
CA THR A 249 26.59 14.25 5.20
C THR A 249 26.77 13.66 3.78
N ASN A 250 27.36 12.46 3.68
CA ASN A 250 27.56 11.78 2.40
C ASN A 250 26.37 10.92 1.97
N GLN A 251 25.42 10.61 2.89
CA GLN A 251 24.29 9.74 2.57
C GLN A 251 23.48 10.33 1.41
N THR A 252 23.08 11.60 1.45
CA THR A 252 22.27 12.22 0.39
C THR A 252 22.97 12.22 -0.98
N GLU A 253 24.27 12.47 -1.04
CA GLU A 253 25.05 12.40 -2.28
C GLU A 253 25.21 10.96 -2.81
N ILE A 254 25.38 10.00 -1.90
CA ILE A 254 25.43 8.57 -2.22
C ILE A 254 24.07 8.13 -2.78
N GLU A 255 22.97 8.43 -2.09
CA GLU A 255 21.61 8.05 -2.49
C GLU A 255 21.25 8.68 -3.84
N GLN A 256 21.56 9.96 -4.07
CA GLN A 256 21.28 10.62 -5.35
C GLN A 256 22.17 10.12 -6.51
N GLY A 257 23.26 9.39 -6.21
CA GLY A 257 24.17 8.83 -7.21
C GLY A 257 23.68 7.54 -7.86
N HIS A 258 22.76 6.80 -7.24
CA HIS A 258 22.35 5.48 -7.75
C HIS A 258 21.71 5.49 -9.15
N PRO A 259 20.91 6.51 -9.56
CA PRO A 259 20.33 6.53 -10.90
C PRO A 259 21.41 6.67 -11.98
N VAL A 260 22.45 7.47 -11.70
CA VAL A 260 23.60 7.67 -12.60
C VAL A 260 24.40 6.37 -12.72
N LEU A 261 24.71 5.72 -11.60
CA LEU A 261 25.46 4.47 -11.59
C LEU A 261 24.67 3.33 -12.26
N GLY A 262 23.37 3.25 -12.01
CA GLY A 262 22.48 2.29 -12.67
C GLY A 262 22.44 2.50 -14.18
N ALA A 263 22.29 3.75 -14.64
CA ALA A 263 22.31 4.07 -16.06
C ALA A 263 23.66 3.74 -16.73
N ALA A 264 24.78 4.03 -16.05
CA ALA A 264 26.11 3.70 -16.53
C ALA A 264 26.32 2.18 -16.66
N LEU A 265 25.91 1.41 -15.64
CA LEU A 265 25.99 -0.05 -15.63
C LEU A 265 25.19 -0.67 -16.79
N LEU A 266 24.03 -0.11 -17.07
CA LEU A 266 23.08 -0.65 -18.06
C LEU A 266 23.31 -0.12 -19.47
N GLY A 267 24.28 0.79 -19.65
CA GLY A 267 24.65 1.38 -20.93
C GLY A 267 25.09 0.39 -22.00
N GLY A 268 25.44 -0.86 -21.64
CA GLY A 268 25.78 -1.95 -22.55
C GLY A 268 24.66 -2.93 -22.87
N LEU A 269 23.48 -2.82 -22.24
CA LEU A 269 22.35 -3.72 -22.48
C LEU A 269 21.69 -3.39 -23.82
N ARG A 270 21.52 -4.38 -24.70
CA ARG A 270 20.98 -4.20 -26.07
C ARG A 270 20.04 -5.33 -26.46
N GLY A 271 19.23 -5.11 -27.49
CA GLY A 271 18.49 -6.18 -28.16
C GLY A 271 17.08 -6.43 -27.64
N PHE A 272 16.48 -5.45 -26.98
CA PHE A 272 15.06 -5.45 -26.61
C PHE A 272 14.40 -4.14 -27.08
N PRO A 273 13.06 -4.12 -27.26
CA PRO A 273 12.36 -2.94 -27.76
C PRO A 273 12.56 -1.72 -26.86
N GLY A 274 13.01 -0.60 -27.45
CA GLY A 274 13.21 0.67 -26.73
C GLY A 274 14.46 0.74 -25.87
N ASP A 275 15.44 -0.16 -26.07
CA ASP A 275 16.71 -0.18 -25.32
C ASP A 275 17.48 1.17 -25.34
N SER A 276 17.33 1.95 -26.41
CA SER A 276 17.87 3.32 -26.52
C SER A 276 17.36 4.29 -25.45
N TYR A 277 16.19 4.05 -24.88
CA TYR A 277 15.59 4.88 -23.83
C TYR A 277 15.88 4.37 -22.42
N LEU A 278 16.41 3.15 -22.26
CA LEU A 278 16.54 2.53 -20.93
C LEU A 278 17.42 3.35 -19.99
N THR A 279 18.59 3.80 -20.45
CA THR A 279 19.51 4.59 -19.64
C THR A 279 18.94 5.96 -19.28
N GLU A 280 18.19 6.56 -20.20
CA GLU A 280 17.48 7.82 -19.95
C GLU A 280 16.47 7.64 -18.82
N ILE A 281 15.57 6.66 -18.96
CA ILE A 281 14.52 6.34 -17.99
C ILE A 281 15.11 6.09 -16.61
N ILE A 282 16.16 5.25 -16.55
CA ILE A 282 16.82 4.91 -15.29
C ILE A 282 17.58 6.11 -14.71
N SER A 283 18.17 6.98 -15.51
CA SER A 283 18.84 8.18 -14.97
C SER A 283 17.86 9.23 -14.44
N GLN A 284 16.58 9.18 -14.86
CA GLN A 284 15.58 10.23 -14.63
C GLN A 284 14.44 9.82 -13.69
N HIS A 285 14.45 8.61 -13.12
CA HIS A 285 13.28 8.09 -12.37
C HIS A 285 13.00 8.80 -11.02
N HIS A 286 13.90 9.67 -10.56
CA HIS A 286 13.67 10.58 -9.42
C HIS A 286 13.65 12.07 -9.83
N GLU A 287 13.68 12.37 -11.12
CA GLU A 287 13.52 13.74 -11.61
C GLU A 287 12.06 14.17 -11.53
N ARG A 288 11.84 15.47 -11.34
CA ARG A 288 10.51 16.07 -11.13
C ARG A 288 10.30 17.20 -12.12
N LEU A 289 9.05 17.44 -12.52
CA LEU A 289 8.71 18.42 -13.56
C LEU A 289 9.13 19.87 -13.21
N ASP A 290 9.14 20.17 -11.91
CA ASP A 290 9.51 21.45 -11.32
C ASP A 290 11.02 21.66 -11.16
N GLY A 291 11.85 20.65 -11.49
CA GLY A 291 13.31 20.70 -11.39
C GLY A 291 13.86 20.46 -9.98
N THR A 292 13.02 20.16 -8.99
CA THR A 292 13.51 19.86 -7.62
C THR A 292 13.87 18.38 -7.43
N GLY A 293 13.82 17.59 -8.50
CA GLY A 293 14.28 16.19 -8.52
C GLY A 293 15.79 16.07 -8.67
N TYR A 294 16.27 14.83 -8.80
CA TYR A 294 17.68 14.50 -8.90
C TYR A 294 17.89 13.37 -9.92
N PRO A 295 19.12 13.17 -10.44
CA PRO A 295 20.40 13.79 -10.09
C PRO A 295 20.73 15.12 -10.79
N ARG A 296 20.02 15.49 -11.86
CA ARG A 296 20.34 16.66 -12.69
C ARG A 296 19.43 17.86 -12.47
N GLY A 297 18.29 17.69 -11.78
CA GLY A 297 17.33 18.78 -11.56
C GLY A 297 16.65 19.21 -12.86
N LEU A 298 16.23 18.24 -13.67
CA LEU A 298 15.66 18.50 -14.99
C LEU A 298 14.26 19.10 -14.87
N HIS A 299 13.95 20.07 -15.73
CA HIS A 299 12.58 20.59 -15.89
C HIS A 299 11.80 19.80 -16.95
N THR A 300 10.48 19.97 -16.93
CA THR A 300 9.49 19.31 -17.81
C THR A 300 9.95 19.06 -19.25
N SER A 301 10.51 20.06 -19.95
CA SER A 301 10.91 19.94 -21.36
C SER A 301 12.08 18.99 -21.62
N ALA A 302 12.85 18.65 -20.57
CA ALA A 302 14.01 17.77 -20.64
C ALA A 302 13.71 16.34 -20.16
N LEU A 303 12.48 16.08 -19.68
CA LEU A 303 12.06 14.78 -19.17
C LEU A 303 11.34 13.95 -20.23
N GLY A 304 11.91 12.78 -20.52
CA GLY A 304 11.31 11.81 -21.43
C GLY A 304 9.95 11.33 -20.95
N GLU A 305 9.04 11.02 -21.87
CA GLU A 305 7.70 10.52 -21.51
C GLU A 305 7.72 9.21 -20.72
N TYR A 306 8.67 8.32 -20.99
CA TYR A 306 8.81 7.05 -20.28
C TYR A 306 9.44 7.26 -18.90
N SER A 307 10.35 8.23 -18.77
CA SER A 307 10.90 8.66 -17.48
C SER A 307 9.80 9.17 -16.57
N ARG A 308 8.90 10.03 -17.08
CA ARG A 308 7.76 10.56 -16.32
C ARG A 308 6.83 9.44 -15.83
N ARG A 309 6.54 8.45 -16.68
CA ARG A 309 5.75 7.25 -16.32
C ARG A 309 6.41 6.44 -15.21
N LEU A 310 7.70 6.10 -15.34
CA LEU A 310 8.41 5.34 -14.31
C LEU A 310 8.49 6.13 -12.99
N ALA A 311 8.81 7.42 -13.06
CA ALA A 311 9.00 8.26 -11.87
C ALA A 311 7.73 8.36 -11.03
N VAL A 312 6.55 8.46 -11.66
CA VAL A 312 5.26 8.42 -10.96
C VAL A 312 5.05 7.10 -10.21
N VAL A 313 5.37 5.96 -10.84
CA VAL A 313 5.26 4.63 -10.20
C VAL A 313 6.24 4.51 -9.03
N CYS A 314 7.50 4.92 -9.23
CA CYS A 314 8.51 4.92 -8.18
C CYS A 314 8.07 5.79 -6.99
N ARG A 315 7.60 7.02 -7.25
CA ARG A 315 7.12 7.92 -6.20
C ARG A 315 5.97 7.35 -5.41
N PHE A 316 4.99 6.72 -6.08
CA PHE A 316 3.88 6.07 -5.39
C PHE A 316 4.38 4.97 -4.45
N LEU A 317 5.29 4.11 -4.92
CA LEU A 317 5.83 3.00 -4.12
C LEU A 317 6.72 3.50 -2.98
N GLU A 318 7.53 4.54 -3.19
CA GLU A 318 8.25 5.21 -2.11
C GLU A 318 7.30 5.65 -1.01
N LEU A 319 6.27 6.44 -1.35
CA LEU A 319 5.29 6.94 -0.39
C LEU A 319 4.56 5.80 0.33
N LYS A 320 4.23 4.72 -0.40
CA LYS A 320 3.55 3.54 0.15
C LYS A 320 4.44 2.74 1.12
N ASN A 321 5.75 2.68 0.84
CA ASN A 321 6.68 1.81 1.56
C ASN A 321 7.48 2.55 2.65
N ILE A 322 7.23 3.83 2.92
CA ILE A 322 7.82 4.54 4.06
C ILE A 322 7.38 3.86 5.36
N GLU A 323 8.35 3.31 6.10
CA GLU A 323 8.17 2.93 7.50
C GLU A 323 7.98 4.22 8.31
N ARG A 324 6.72 4.65 8.52
CA ARG A 324 6.47 5.77 9.43
C ARG A 324 6.77 5.33 10.86
N GLU A 325 7.84 5.89 11.43
CA GLU A 325 8.10 5.88 12.86
C GLU A 325 6.90 6.42 13.64
N LEU A 326 6.66 5.79 14.78
CA LEU A 326 5.74 6.17 15.84
C LEU A 326 5.63 7.69 16.00
N THR A 327 4.45 8.26 15.74
CA THR A 327 4.08 9.55 16.35
C THR A 327 3.99 9.36 17.87
N ALA A 328 4.29 10.41 18.63
CA ALA A 328 4.48 10.44 20.10
C ALA A 328 3.42 9.73 20.97
N ASP A 329 2.27 9.35 20.41
CA ASP A 329 1.15 8.73 21.11
C ASP A 329 1.09 7.18 20.98
N GLY A 330 2.14 6.54 20.48
CA GLY A 330 2.44 5.13 20.76
C GLY A 330 1.61 4.05 20.05
N ILE A 331 0.48 4.34 19.40
CA ILE A 331 -0.25 3.35 18.58
C ILE A 331 -0.94 4.04 17.39
N ARG A 332 -0.33 3.92 16.20
CA ARG A 332 -1.04 3.79 14.92
C ARG A 332 -0.19 2.91 13.99
N THR A 333 -0.36 1.60 14.08
CA THR A 333 -0.10 0.75 12.92
C THR A 333 -1.16 1.13 11.89
N TYR A 334 -0.80 1.90 10.87
CA TYR A 334 -1.68 2.09 9.73
C TYR A 334 -1.93 0.72 9.10
N GLU A 335 -3.18 0.44 8.79
CA GLU A 335 -3.52 -0.68 7.90
C GLU A 335 -2.90 -0.37 6.53
N ARG A 336 -2.35 -1.35 5.82
CA ARG A 336 -1.53 -1.15 4.59
C ARG A 336 -2.27 -0.35 3.53
N GLU A 337 -3.57 -0.56 3.53
CA GLU A 337 -4.57 0.16 2.78
C GLU A 337 -4.56 1.67 3.01
N GLU A 338 -4.53 2.10 4.28
CA GLU A 338 -4.50 3.52 4.64
C GLU A 338 -3.21 4.18 4.17
N VAL A 339 -2.09 3.44 4.20
CA VAL A 339 -0.81 3.91 3.67
C VAL A 339 -0.86 4.06 2.16
N ALA A 340 -1.44 3.10 1.44
CA ALA A 340 -1.60 3.18 -0.02
C ALA A 340 -2.53 4.33 -0.43
N PHE A 341 -3.64 4.54 0.28
CA PHE A 341 -4.51 5.69 0.03
C PHE A 341 -3.81 7.02 0.32
N ALA A 342 -3.09 7.11 1.45
CA ALA A 342 -2.31 8.30 1.78
C ALA A 342 -1.22 8.58 0.74
N ALA A 343 -0.56 7.54 0.22
CA ALA A 343 0.40 7.65 -0.87
C ALA A 343 -0.26 8.17 -2.16
N ALA A 344 -1.44 7.65 -2.51
CA ALA A 344 -2.21 8.11 -3.67
C ALA A 344 -2.62 9.59 -3.53
N LEU A 345 -3.15 9.98 -2.37
CA LEU A 345 -3.54 11.37 -2.08
C LEU A 345 -2.35 12.32 -2.11
N GLN A 346 -1.22 11.91 -1.55
CA GLN A 346 0.01 12.70 -1.55
C GLN A 346 0.53 12.88 -2.98
N LEU A 347 0.62 11.80 -3.76
CA LEU A 347 1.02 11.85 -5.17
C LEU A 347 0.09 12.74 -6.00
N PHE A 348 -1.24 12.61 -5.79
CA PHE A 348 -2.23 13.47 -6.42
C PHE A 348 -1.94 14.94 -6.12
N ARG A 349 -1.78 15.32 -4.84
CA ARG A 349 -1.45 16.70 -4.44
C ARG A 349 -0.15 17.22 -5.05
N GLU A 350 0.91 16.40 -5.03
CA GLU A 350 2.20 16.75 -5.64
C GLU A 350 2.03 17.00 -7.15
N SER A 351 1.23 16.21 -7.85
CA SER A 351 0.93 16.43 -9.27
C SER A 351 0.19 17.75 -9.53
N ARG A 352 -0.77 18.12 -8.66
CA ARG A 352 -1.52 19.39 -8.78
C ARG A 352 -0.65 20.61 -8.52
N ARG A 353 0.47 20.46 -7.81
CA ARG A 353 1.49 21.50 -7.63
C ARG A 353 2.49 21.58 -8.79
N GLY A 354 2.39 20.70 -9.78
CA GLY A 354 3.28 20.65 -10.94
C GLY A 354 4.59 19.91 -10.69
N GLU A 355 4.69 19.09 -9.64
CA GLU A 355 5.89 18.31 -9.33
C GLU A 355 5.98 17.05 -10.22
N TRP A 356 4.82 16.50 -10.60
CA TRP A 356 4.67 15.28 -11.39
C TRP A 356 3.72 15.52 -12.57
N ASP A 357 3.86 14.72 -13.63
CA ASP A 357 2.96 14.80 -14.78
C ASP A 357 1.54 14.39 -14.40
N GLU A 358 0.65 15.38 -14.38
CA GLU A 358 -0.76 15.23 -14.01
C GLU A 358 -1.47 14.17 -14.87
N THR A 359 -1.21 14.13 -16.18
CA THR A 359 -1.84 13.16 -17.07
C THR A 359 -1.38 11.74 -16.74
N VAL A 360 -0.09 11.57 -16.45
CA VAL A 360 0.48 10.28 -16.05
C VAL A 360 -0.06 9.84 -14.69
N VAL A 361 -0.15 10.75 -13.71
CA VAL A 361 -0.69 10.48 -12.38
C VAL A 361 -2.16 10.08 -12.46
N ASP A 362 -2.98 10.78 -13.24
CA ASP A 362 -4.41 10.47 -13.38
C ASP A 362 -4.62 9.12 -14.07
N GLN A 363 -3.84 8.80 -15.11
CA GLN A 363 -3.83 7.48 -15.74
C GLN A 363 -3.41 6.39 -14.75
N PHE A 364 -2.35 6.62 -13.98
CA PHE A 364 -1.86 5.68 -12.98
C PHE A 364 -2.91 5.41 -11.90
N LEU A 365 -3.47 6.46 -11.30
CA LEU A 365 -4.46 6.34 -10.22
C LEU A 365 -5.77 5.71 -10.70
N SER A 366 -6.23 6.07 -11.91
CA SER A 366 -7.42 5.45 -12.52
C SER A 366 -7.20 3.99 -12.87
N ALA A 367 -5.95 3.59 -13.17
CA ALA A 367 -5.62 2.19 -13.38
C ALA A 367 -5.70 1.42 -12.07
N VAL A 368 -5.23 2.03 -10.97
CA VAL A 368 -5.32 1.48 -9.63
C VAL A 368 -6.79 1.27 -9.24
N ASP A 369 -7.64 2.28 -9.37
CA ASP A 369 -9.08 2.09 -9.21
C ASP A 369 -9.81 3.18 -9.99
N GLU A 370 -10.77 2.76 -10.82
CA GLU A 370 -11.50 3.64 -11.74
C GLU A 370 -12.21 4.80 -11.02
N SER A 371 -12.56 4.62 -9.75
CA SER A 371 -13.23 5.63 -8.91
C SER A 371 -12.28 6.43 -8.01
N LEU A 372 -11.00 6.05 -7.92
CA LEU A 372 -10.05 6.64 -6.97
C LEU A 372 -9.85 8.13 -7.23
N LEU A 373 -9.78 8.55 -8.48
CA LEU A 373 -9.53 9.96 -8.82
C LEU A 373 -10.65 10.86 -8.29
N ASP A 374 -11.92 10.50 -8.50
CA ASP A 374 -13.08 11.23 -7.99
C ASP A 374 -13.04 11.33 -6.45
N VAL A 375 -12.67 10.24 -5.80
CA VAL A 375 -12.55 10.17 -4.35
C VAL A 375 -11.43 11.06 -3.83
N LEU A 376 -10.28 11.09 -4.50
CA LEU A 376 -9.15 11.94 -4.12
C LEU A 376 -9.47 13.42 -4.31
N VAL A 377 -10.17 13.78 -5.40
CA VAL A 377 -10.65 15.16 -5.63
C VAL A 377 -11.58 15.60 -4.49
N GLU A 378 -12.53 14.77 -4.11
CA GLU A 378 -13.46 15.09 -3.02
C GLU A 378 -12.75 15.20 -1.67
N THR A 379 -11.81 14.30 -1.41
CA THR A 379 -11.01 14.26 -0.19
C THR A 379 -10.11 15.50 -0.08
N ASP A 380 -9.49 15.92 -1.18
CA ASP A 380 -8.62 17.09 -1.21
C ASP A 380 -9.40 18.41 -0.99
N ARG A 381 -10.59 18.54 -1.58
CA ARG A 381 -11.47 19.71 -1.41
C ARG A 381 -11.84 19.99 0.05
N HIS A 382 -11.98 18.94 0.85
CA HIS A 382 -12.31 19.07 2.27
C HIS A 382 -11.08 19.36 3.15
N ASN A 383 -9.91 19.62 2.52
CA ASN A 383 -8.59 19.73 3.14
C ASN A 383 -8.34 18.58 4.12
N ASP A 384 -8.79 17.41 3.70
CA ASP A 384 -9.10 16.36 4.62
C ASP A 384 -8.21 15.17 4.36
N PRO A 385 -7.17 14.93 5.17
CA PRO A 385 -6.45 13.68 5.07
C PRO A 385 -7.24 12.50 5.71
N PHE A 386 -8.26 12.72 6.57
CA PHE A 386 -8.85 11.68 7.45
C PHE A 386 -10.31 11.85 7.97
N THR A 387 -11.16 12.73 7.47
CA THR A 387 -12.57 12.98 7.86
C THR A 387 -13.48 11.97 7.15
N LEU A 388 -13.11 10.70 7.28
CA LEU A 388 -14.10 9.67 7.43
C LEU A 388 -14.85 9.99 8.73
N LYS A 389 -16.17 10.24 8.64
CA LYS A 389 -17.11 10.36 9.79
C LYS A 389 -16.85 9.40 10.96
N ARG A 390 -16.16 8.28 10.72
CA ARG A 390 -15.70 7.30 11.72
C ARG A 390 -14.70 7.83 12.76
N PHE A 391 -14.03 8.96 12.54
CA PHE A 391 -13.10 9.58 13.50
C PHE A 391 -13.73 10.68 14.35
N GLN A 392 -14.85 11.26 13.90
CA GLN A 392 -15.60 12.25 14.68
C GLN A 392 -16.28 11.61 15.90
N GLN A 393 -16.68 10.33 15.82
CA GLN A 393 -17.32 9.61 16.94
C GLN A 393 -16.35 9.11 18.03
N GLN A 394 -15.04 9.37 17.90
CA GLN A 394 -14.03 8.94 18.87
C GLN A 394 -13.24 10.09 19.51
N ARG A 395 -13.50 11.36 19.13
CA ARG A 395 -13.17 12.46 20.04
C ARG A 395 -14.20 12.47 21.16
N ARG A 396 -13.79 12.00 22.35
CA ARG A 396 -14.53 12.25 23.60
C ARG A 396 -14.32 13.69 24.08
N ASP A 397 -14.41 14.65 23.16
CA ASP A 397 -14.43 16.07 23.49
C ASP A 397 -15.74 16.67 22.97
N GLU A 398 -16.86 16.00 23.27
CA GLU A 398 -18.07 16.75 23.63
C GLU A 398 -17.86 17.31 25.04
N ALA A 399 -17.13 18.41 25.10
CA ALA A 399 -17.40 19.44 26.08
C ALA A 399 -17.57 20.72 25.30
N HIS A 400 -18.82 21.10 25.04
CA HIS A 400 -19.18 22.50 24.86
C HIS A 400 -18.93 23.25 26.17
N GLU A 401 -17.67 23.33 26.59
CA GLU A 401 -17.25 24.32 27.55
C GLU A 401 -16.39 25.33 26.79
N PRO A 402 -16.75 26.63 26.81
CA PRO A 402 -15.89 27.66 26.24
C PRO A 402 -14.53 27.59 26.93
N ILE A 403 -13.47 27.57 26.12
CA ILE A 403 -12.08 27.63 26.58
C ILE A 403 -11.96 28.83 27.55
N PRO A 404 -11.59 28.63 28.82
CA PRO A 404 -11.41 29.75 29.73
C PRO A 404 -10.30 30.66 29.19
N PRO A 405 -10.45 31.99 29.29
CA PRO A 405 -9.45 32.90 28.74
C PRO A 405 -8.08 32.65 29.36
N PRO A 406 -6.99 32.90 28.60
CA PRO A 406 -5.64 32.76 29.14
C PRO A 406 -5.48 33.61 30.40
N HIS A 407 -4.78 33.06 31.38
CA HIS A 407 -4.47 33.61 32.72
C HIS A 407 -3.64 34.91 32.69
N PHE A 408 -3.44 35.47 31.51
CA PHE A 408 -2.90 36.81 31.26
C PHE A 408 -3.88 37.61 30.41
N SER A 409 -5.09 37.82 30.93
CA SER A 409 -5.90 38.99 30.58
C SER A 409 -5.96 39.86 31.82
N MET A 410 -5.20 40.96 31.82
CA MET A 410 -5.40 42.02 32.80
C MET A 410 -6.71 42.71 32.45
N ASP A 411 -7.67 42.64 33.37
CA ASP A 411 -8.88 43.45 33.36
C ASP A 411 -8.52 44.92 33.18
N SER A 412 -8.95 45.51 32.06
CA SER A 412 -8.92 46.96 31.82
C SER A 412 -10.36 47.51 31.80
N SER A 413 -11.09 47.22 32.87
CA SER A 413 -12.29 47.94 33.33
C SER A 413 -12.66 47.27 34.65
N THR A 414 -12.51 47.86 35.83
CA THR A 414 -13.17 49.10 36.27
C THR A 414 -12.57 49.51 37.62
N THR A 415 -12.20 50.78 37.79
CA THR A 415 -12.65 51.61 38.92
C THR A 415 -12.12 53.04 38.76
N GLU A 416 -13.07 53.97 38.94
CA GLU A 416 -13.01 55.42 38.80
C GLU A 416 -12.15 56.13 39.88
N PRO A 417 -11.94 57.46 39.78
CA PRO A 417 -10.77 58.14 40.32
C PRO A 417 -10.93 58.60 41.77
N ALA A 418 -9.81 58.67 42.50
CA ALA A 418 -9.66 59.58 43.64
C ALA A 418 -8.17 59.85 43.93
N ASN A 419 -7.82 61.13 43.95
CA ASN A 419 -6.55 61.70 44.43
C ASN A 419 -6.10 61.11 45.78
N LEU A 420 -4.79 61.03 46.02
CA LEU A 420 -4.07 61.82 47.05
C LEU A 420 -2.58 61.40 47.18
N THR A 421 -1.74 62.43 47.17
CA THR A 421 -0.46 62.61 47.90
C THR A 421 0.81 61.84 47.52
N GLU A 422 1.72 62.59 46.90
CA GLU A 422 3.13 62.82 47.25
C GLU A 422 3.75 61.94 48.36
N ASN A 423 4.89 61.31 48.06
CA ASN A 423 6.18 61.64 48.67
C ASN A 423 7.34 60.79 48.11
N HIS A 424 8.46 61.47 47.83
CA HIS A 424 9.87 61.15 48.12
C HIS A 424 10.32 59.66 48.12
N SER A 425 11.49 59.23 47.65
CA SER A 425 12.78 59.81 47.22
C SER A 425 13.73 58.60 47.13
N GLU A 426 14.77 58.67 46.29
CA GLU A 426 16.10 58.05 46.50
C GLU A 426 16.15 56.53 46.82
N SER A 427 16.78 55.69 46.00
CA SER A 427 18.21 55.69 45.67
C SER A 427 18.53 54.56 44.70
#